data_AF-A0A3D1LDW6-F1
#
_entry.id   AF-A0A3D1LDW6-F1
#
_cell.length_a   1.000
_cell.length_b   1.000
_cell.length_c   1.000
_cell.angle_alpha   90.00
_cell.angle_beta   90.00
_cell.angle_gamma   90.00
#
_symmetry.space_group_name_H-M   'P 1'
#
loop_
_entity.id
_entity.type
_entity.pdbx_description
1 polymer ?
#
loop_
_entity_poly.entity_id
_entity_poly.type
_entity_poly.pdbx_seq_one_letter_code
_entity_poly.pdbx_strand_id
1 'polypeptide(L)'
;IRYNLLHKKLRICLSRFGWPWSREVCMLMLKCHNVYTDTPIVYFDDAPQMYHQMFMVDMGPKWLDRSLRHQVMFGSGDPGLEQIRMINAVRGLELRDSTKELILSRNALEFLGLEKDLRWTNN
;
A
#
# COMPACT_ATOMS: atom_id res chain seq x y z
N ILE A 1 -1.96 -16.88 10.07
CA ILE A 1 -1.15 -16.33 11.20
C ILE A 1 0.04 -17.23 11.58
N ARG A 2 -0.13 -18.55 11.79
CA ARG A 2 0.99 -19.47 12.13
C ARG A 2 2.16 -19.43 11.13
N TYR A 3 1.87 -19.42 9.82
CA TYR A 3 2.90 -19.34 8.78
C TYR A 3 3.80 -18.09 8.90
N ASN A 4 3.21 -16.94 9.25
CA ASN A 4 3.95 -15.68 9.45
C ASN A 4 4.85 -15.68 10.69
N LEU A 5 4.47 -16.41 11.73
CA LEU A 5 5.29 -16.54 12.95
C LEU A 5 6.55 -17.36 12.69
N LEU A 6 6.49 -18.31 11.76
CA LEU A 6 7.61 -19.18 11.37
C LEU A 6 8.53 -18.52 10.34
N HIS A 7 8.00 -17.69 9.44
CA HIS A 7 8.76 -17.08 8.34
C HIS A 7 8.78 -15.54 8.41
N LYS A 8 9.27 -14.98 9.52
CA LYS A 8 9.34 -13.51 9.72
C LYS A 8 10.16 -12.75 8.67
N LYS A 9 11.05 -13.42 7.95
CA LYS A 9 11.89 -12.83 6.89
C LYS A 9 11.22 -12.81 5.52
N LEU A 10 10.18 -13.61 5.31
CA LEU A 10 9.44 -13.63 4.06
C LEU A 10 8.50 -12.43 4.02
N ARG A 11 8.64 -11.57 3.00
CA ARG A 11 7.71 -10.47 2.77
C ARG A 11 6.55 -10.97 1.89
N ILE A 12 5.33 -10.67 2.30
CA ILE A 12 4.11 -11.15 1.64
C ILE A 12 3.27 -9.94 1.27
N CYS A 13 2.84 -9.83 0.01
CA CYS A 13 1.89 -8.80 -0.41
C CYS A 13 0.48 -9.40 -0.53
N LEU A 14 -0.48 -8.78 0.15
CA LEU A 14 -1.90 -9.05 -0.01
C LEU A 14 -2.47 -8.06 -1.02
N SER A 15 -2.64 -8.51 -2.27
CA SER A 15 -3.02 -7.60 -3.35
C SER A 15 -4.45 -7.06 -3.19
N ARG A 16 -4.69 -5.88 -3.76
CA ARG A 16 -5.90 -5.05 -3.72
C ARG A 16 -6.40 -4.82 -2.29
N PHE A 17 -5.48 -4.72 -1.34
CA PHE A 17 -5.81 -4.54 0.08
C PHE A 17 -6.69 -5.64 0.68
N GLY A 18 -6.71 -6.80 0.02
CA GLY A 18 -7.61 -7.90 0.35
C GLY A 18 -9.08 -7.49 0.39
N TRP A 19 -9.46 -6.46 -0.38
CA TRP A 19 -10.85 -6.02 -0.49
C TRP A 19 -11.77 -7.22 -0.78
N PRO A 20 -12.93 -7.36 -0.11
CA PRO A 20 -13.58 -6.38 0.79
C PRO A 20 -13.13 -6.41 2.26
N TRP A 21 -12.19 -7.29 2.63
CA TRP A 21 -11.75 -7.52 4.01
C TRP A 21 -10.62 -6.57 4.45
N SER A 22 -10.68 -5.32 4.01
CA SER A 22 -9.58 -4.35 4.18
C SER A 22 -9.25 -4.06 5.64
N ARG A 23 -10.25 -4.12 6.54
CA ARG A 23 -10.05 -3.91 7.98
C ARG A 23 -9.30 -5.07 8.62
N GLU A 24 -9.64 -6.30 8.25
CA GLU A 24 -8.95 -7.50 8.70
C GLU A 24 -7.50 -7.51 8.21
N VAL A 25 -7.27 -7.06 6.97
CA VAL A 25 -5.93 -6.87 6.41
C VAL A 25 -5.14 -5.84 7.20
N CYS A 26 -5.73 -4.68 7.56
CA CYS A 26 -5.10 -3.70 8.45
C CYS A 26 -4.67 -4.33 9.78
N MET A 27 -5.57 -5.09 10.42
CA MET A 27 -5.27 -5.75 11.70
C MET A 27 -4.16 -6.80 11.56
N LEU A 28 -4.10 -7.50 10.43
CA LEU A 28 -3.01 -8.42 10.15
C LEU A 28 -1.68 -7.69 9.94
N MET A 29 -1.68 -6.57 9.20
CA MET A 29 -0.50 -5.73 8.98
C MET A 29 0.05 -5.17 10.29
N LEU A 30 -0.81 -4.70 11.20
CA LEU A 30 -0.41 -4.22 12.53
C LEU A 30 0.28 -5.31 13.36
N LYS A 31 -0.15 -6.57 13.21
CA LYS A 31 0.44 -7.71 13.92
C LYS A 31 1.69 -8.26 13.23
N CYS A 32 1.74 -8.18 11.91
CA CYS A 32 2.75 -8.80 11.07
C CYS A 32 3.39 -7.75 10.15
N HIS A 33 4.49 -7.15 10.61
CA HIS A 33 5.25 -6.13 9.89
C HIS A 33 5.84 -6.60 8.55
N ASN A 34 5.93 -7.91 8.32
CA ASN A 34 6.37 -8.50 7.06
C ASN A 34 5.24 -8.66 6.01
N VAL A 35 4.01 -8.23 6.35
CA VAL A 35 2.86 -8.21 5.43
C VAL A 35 2.71 -6.83 4.85
N TYR A 36 2.61 -6.77 3.53
CA TYR A 36 2.39 -5.58 2.74
C TYR A 36 1.08 -5.71 1.98
N THR A 37 0.65 -4.61 1.39
CA THR A 37 -0.48 -4.53 0.47
C THR A 37 -0.19 -3.51 -0.63
N ASP A 38 -0.98 -3.52 -1.68
CA ASP A 38 -0.95 -2.54 -2.77
C ASP A 38 -2.28 -1.74 -2.87
N THR A 39 -2.25 -0.64 -3.65
CA THR A 39 -3.40 0.26 -3.86
C THR A 39 -4.38 -0.04 -5.02
N PRO A 40 -4.20 -1.01 -5.96
CA PRO A 40 -5.04 -1.13 -7.15
C PRO A 40 -6.45 -1.65 -6.82
N ILE A 41 -7.29 -0.75 -6.33
CA ILE A 41 -8.66 -1.03 -5.88
C ILE A 41 -9.58 0.01 -6.49
N VAL A 42 -10.47 -0.46 -7.36
CA VAL A 42 -11.56 0.32 -7.92
C VAL A 42 -12.76 -0.61 -7.98
N TYR A 43 -13.82 -0.29 -7.24
CA TYR A 43 -15.06 -1.07 -7.23
C TYR A 43 -16.22 -0.13 -7.55
N PHE A 44 -16.79 -0.28 -8.74
CA PHE A 44 -17.92 0.46 -9.33
C PHE A 44 -17.80 1.98 -9.53
N ASP A 45 -16.90 2.68 -8.84
CA ASP A 45 -16.63 4.13 -9.00
C ASP A 45 -15.29 4.43 -9.69
N ASP A 46 -14.87 5.70 -9.69
CA ASP A 46 -13.54 6.16 -10.08
C ASP A 46 -12.52 6.06 -8.92
N ALA A 47 -11.24 6.09 -9.30
CA ALA A 47 -10.14 5.87 -8.36
C ALA A 47 -10.10 6.85 -7.17
N PRO A 48 -10.31 8.18 -7.33
CA PRO A 48 -10.24 9.10 -6.20
C PRO A 48 -11.34 8.84 -5.15
N GLN A 49 -12.54 8.49 -5.58
CA GLN A 49 -13.70 8.27 -4.72
C GLN A 49 -13.53 6.95 -3.98
N MET A 50 -13.11 5.89 -4.70
CA MET A 50 -12.79 4.62 -4.06
C MET A 50 -11.67 4.77 -3.03
N TYR A 51 -10.61 5.53 -3.35
CA TYR A 51 -9.50 5.75 -2.43
C TYR A 51 -9.91 6.59 -1.22
N HIS A 52 -10.73 7.62 -1.40
CA HIS A 52 -11.27 8.39 -0.30
C HIS A 52 -12.13 7.50 0.62
N GLN A 53 -13.08 6.76 0.05
CA GLN A 53 -13.94 5.86 0.81
C GLN A 53 -13.12 4.83 1.58
N MET A 54 -12.18 4.16 0.91
CA MET A 54 -11.43 3.08 1.52
C MET A 54 -10.38 3.58 2.52
N PHE A 55 -9.53 4.54 2.15
CA PHE A 55 -8.40 4.98 2.99
C PHE A 55 -8.77 6.01 4.05
N MET A 56 -9.79 6.84 3.81
CA MET A 56 -10.17 7.94 4.70
C MET A 56 -11.41 7.62 5.54
N VAL A 57 -12.36 6.85 5.00
CA VAL A 57 -13.61 6.50 5.70
C VAL A 57 -13.54 5.10 6.32
N ASP A 58 -13.29 4.05 5.53
CA ASP A 58 -13.39 2.66 5.99
C ASP A 58 -12.26 2.29 6.97
N MET A 59 -11.03 2.70 6.66
CA MET A 59 -9.86 2.56 7.54
C MET A 59 -9.74 3.71 8.53
N GLY A 60 -10.43 4.84 8.31
CA GLY A 60 -10.28 6.04 9.12
C GLY A 60 -9.03 6.87 8.75
N PRO A 61 -9.12 8.20 8.92
CA PRO A 61 -8.30 9.17 8.17
C PRO A 61 -6.81 9.21 8.53
N LYS A 62 -6.40 8.51 9.61
CA LYS A 62 -5.02 8.57 10.12
C LYS A 62 -4.31 7.23 10.11
N TRP A 63 -4.99 6.13 9.79
CA TRP A 63 -4.39 4.80 9.87
C TRP A 63 -3.29 4.62 8.84
N LEU A 64 -3.57 5.04 7.60
CA LEU A 64 -2.61 4.99 6.51
C LEU A 64 -1.38 5.86 6.78
N ASP A 65 -1.57 7.09 7.27
CA ASP A 65 -0.50 8.05 7.49
C ASP A 65 0.37 7.76 8.73
N ARG A 66 -0.16 7.02 9.71
CA ARG A 66 0.52 6.72 10.97
C ARG A 66 1.02 5.29 11.05
N SER A 67 0.09 4.34 11.04
CA SER A 67 0.38 2.96 11.43
C SER A 67 0.77 2.08 10.24
N LEU A 68 0.25 2.36 9.05
CA LEU A 68 0.37 1.46 7.89
C LEU A 68 1.28 2.01 6.78
N ARG A 69 1.80 3.23 6.93
CA ARG A 69 2.56 3.96 5.89
C ARG A 69 3.76 3.23 5.30
N HIS A 70 4.33 2.25 6.02
CA HIS A 70 5.51 1.47 5.61
C HIS A 70 5.16 0.11 4.98
N GLN A 71 3.87 -0.25 4.93
CA GLN A 71 3.41 -1.55 4.46
C GLN A 71 2.49 -1.45 3.23
N VAL A 72 2.22 -0.24 2.74
CA VAL A 72 1.33 -0.01 1.58
C VAL A 72 2.15 0.43 0.38
N MET A 73 2.05 -0.30 -0.73
CA MET A 73 2.75 -0.03 -1.99
C MET A 73 1.78 0.49 -3.04
N PHE A 74 2.26 1.24 -4.02
CA PHE A 74 1.47 1.57 -5.18
C PHE A 74 1.30 0.36 -6.09
N GLY A 75 0.08 0.12 -6.54
CA GLY A 75 -0.20 -0.76 -7.67
C GLY A 75 -1.16 -0.07 -8.61
N SER A 76 -0.89 -0.17 -9.92
CA SER A 76 -1.71 0.44 -10.96
C SER A 76 -2.92 -0.40 -11.35
N GLY A 77 -2.81 -1.73 -11.30
CA GLY A 77 -3.89 -2.62 -11.78
C GLY A 77 -4.04 -2.67 -13.30
N ASP A 78 -3.04 -2.18 -14.03
CA ASP A 78 -2.92 -2.28 -15.49
C ASP A 78 -2.95 -3.75 -15.96
N PRO A 79 -3.60 -4.08 -17.10
CA PRO A 79 -4.31 -3.19 -18.05
C PRO A 79 -5.74 -2.83 -17.66
N GLY A 80 -6.27 -3.38 -16.56
CA GLY A 80 -7.67 -3.21 -16.17
C GLY A 80 -8.01 -1.82 -15.62
N LEU A 81 -7.00 -1.11 -15.13
CA LEU A 81 -7.11 0.22 -14.56
C LEU A 81 -6.05 1.15 -15.17
N GLU A 82 -6.44 2.38 -15.47
CA GLU A 82 -5.57 3.37 -16.10
C GLU A 82 -4.56 3.92 -15.08
N GLN A 83 -3.27 3.78 -15.37
CA GLN A 83 -2.18 4.00 -14.43
C GLN A 83 -2.11 5.45 -13.91
N ILE A 84 -2.30 6.44 -14.77
CA ILE A 84 -2.19 7.88 -14.44
C ILE A 84 -3.30 8.28 -13.47
N ARG A 85 -4.53 7.79 -13.66
CA ARG A 85 -5.66 7.97 -12.75
C ARG A 85 -5.35 7.42 -11.37
N MET A 86 -4.78 6.23 -11.28
CA MET A 86 -4.41 5.64 -9.97
C MET A 86 -3.34 6.46 -9.26
N ILE A 87 -2.32 6.94 -9.98
CA ILE A 87 -1.27 7.82 -9.42
C ILE A 87 -1.89 9.13 -8.92
N ASN A 88 -2.77 9.74 -9.70
CA ASN A 88 -3.43 10.99 -9.33
C ASN A 88 -4.36 10.80 -8.12
N ALA A 89 -5.03 9.64 -7.99
CA ALA A 89 -5.82 9.31 -6.82
C ALA A 89 -4.95 9.23 -5.55
N VAL A 90 -3.77 8.59 -5.59
CA VAL A 90 -2.83 8.59 -4.44
C VAL A 90 -2.39 10.03 -4.12
N ARG A 91 -2.04 10.82 -5.14
CA ARG A 91 -1.59 12.21 -4.95
C ARG A 91 -2.67 13.11 -4.35
N GLY A 92 -3.94 12.85 -4.67
CA GLY A 92 -5.10 13.59 -4.17
C GLY A 92 -5.49 13.26 -2.72
N LEU A 93 -4.98 12.18 -2.12
CA LEU A 93 -5.28 11.84 -0.73
C LEU A 93 -4.69 12.88 0.24
N GLU A 94 -5.39 13.13 1.35
CA GLU A 94 -4.96 14.02 2.44
C GLU A 94 -3.93 13.32 3.35
N LEU A 95 -2.83 12.88 2.77
CA LEU A 95 -1.69 12.24 3.44
C LEU A 95 -0.48 13.17 3.43
N ARG A 96 0.48 12.95 4.34
CA ARG A 96 1.78 13.64 4.27
C ARG A 96 2.49 13.29 2.96
N ASP A 97 3.26 14.23 2.43
CA ASP A 97 4.08 13.98 1.24
C ASP A 97 5.05 12.82 1.44
N SER A 98 5.63 12.70 2.64
CA SER A 98 6.48 11.55 2.99
C SER A 98 5.74 10.21 3.00
N THR A 99 4.43 10.19 3.25
CA THR A 99 3.61 8.97 3.17
C THR A 99 3.30 8.65 1.71
N LYS A 100 3.00 9.66 0.89
CA LYS A 100 2.82 9.48 -0.56
C LYS A 100 4.09 8.96 -1.23
N GLU A 101 5.26 9.47 -0.85
CA GLU A 101 6.56 8.99 -1.33
C GLU A 101 6.80 7.51 -0.97
N LEU A 102 6.48 7.11 0.27
CA LEU A 102 6.57 5.71 0.69
C LEU A 102 5.69 4.80 -0.16
N ILE A 103 4.43 5.19 -0.37
CA ILE A 103 3.46 4.41 -1.16
C ILE A 103 3.90 4.32 -2.62
N LEU A 104 4.25 5.45 -3.24
CA LEU A 104 4.58 5.52 -4.67
C LEU A 104 5.93 4.91 -5.03
N SER A 105 6.85 4.71 -4.09
CA SER A 105 8.16 4.12 -4.39
C SER A 105 8.80 3.33 -3.25
N ARG A 106 9.10 3.96 -2.10
CA ARG A 106 10.08 3.42 -1.14
C ARG A 106 9.66 2.08 -0.54
N ASN A 107 8.37 1.88 -0.28
CA ASN A 107 7.87 0.60 0.24
C ASN A 107 8.05 -0.54 -0.76
N ALA A 108 7.89 -0.28 -2.06
CA ALA A 108 8.11 -1.29 -3.11
C ALA A 108 9.59 -1.66 -3.21
N LEU A 109 10.48 -0.67 -3.10
CA LEU A 109 11.93 -0.89 -3.10
C LEU A 109 12.38 -1.70 -1.89
N GLU A 110 11.84 -1.38 -0.70
CA GLU A 110 12.08 -2.17 0.50
C GLU A 110 11.56 -3.60 0.31
N PHE A 111 10.31 -3.76 -0.15
CA PHE A 111 9.66 -5.06 -0.37
C PHE A 111 10.50 -5.97 -1.29
N LEU A 112 10.97 -5.43 -2.41
CA LEU A 112 11.81 -6.13 -3.37
C LEU A 112 13.25 -6.35 -2.88
N GLY A 113 13.67 -5.69 -1.80
CA GLY A 113 15.04 -5.77 -1.28
C GLY A 113 16.06 -4.94 -2.05
N LEU A 114 15.61 -4.01 -2.90
CA LEU A 114 16.44 -3.20 -3.81
C LEU A 114 16.98 -1.91 -3.19
N GLU A 115 16.66 -1.63 -1.92
CA GLU A 115 17.09 -0.40 -1.23
C GLU A 115 18.62 -0.26 -1.15
N LYS A 116 19.36 -1.38 -1.12
CA LYS A 116 20.83 -1.39 -1.13
C LYS A 116 21.42 -1.13 -2.51
N ASP A 117 20.73 -1.53 -3.56
CA ASP A 117 21.20 -1.41 -4.96
C ASP A 117 21.05 0.03 -5.47
N LEU A 118 20.09 0.79 -4.94
CA LEU A 118 19.88 2.21 -5.24
C LEU A 118 21.00 3.15 -4.77
N ARG A 119 21.80 2.75 -3.78
CA ARG A 119 22.98 3.53 -3.36
C ARG A 119 24.06 3.57 -4.44
N TRP A 120 24.10 2.58 -5.33
CA TRP A 120 25.06 2.51 -6.43
C TRP A 120 24.60 3.27 -7.68
N THR A 121 23.28 3.45 -7.88
CA THR A 121 22.74 4.16 -9.04
C THR A 121 22.71 5.68 -8.89
N ASN A 122 22.96 6.20 -7.67
CA ASN A 122 22.99 7.62 -7.34
C ASN A 122 24.42 8.20 -7.24
N ASN A 123 25.44 7.48 -7.74
CA ASN A 123 26.83 7.93 -7.89
C ASN A 123 27.20 8.07 -9.36
#